data_AF-A0A1H7MSK1-F1
#
_entry.id   AF-A0A1H7MSK1-F1
#
_cell.length_a   1.000
_cell.length_b   1.000
_cell.length_c   1.000
_cell.angle_alpha   90.00
_cell.angle_beta   90.00
_cell.angle_gamma   90.00
#
_symmetry.space_group_name_H-M   'P 1'
#
loop_
_entity.id
_entity.type
_entity.pdbx_description
1 polymer ?
#
loop_
_entity_poly.entity_id
_entity_poly.type
_entity_poly.pdbx_seq_one_letter_code
_entity_poly.pdbx_strand_id
1 'polypeptide(L)'
;MKNILSTAVLSAVTLFGAQSAMADVTVSGDYLKFGVGDNGALIDFGLYGWPVTGLQFDPSGTGNFSGAPDFLTPGTPFAFFSLGVNSAVATAGGGGQNNPFSSTTATLSNVGTTYVFTSGGTYAGLNISQTITFDTNSNIIHTDVVLTNKSNGVLSNVTYAAGLDPDQDATCCTYSTINTIGGQGMGAEVTALGAYTGLSITMSNTSGWAAVASISGWETNPYTLSGAVIDYGNGDNTIALGYKFGDMAKNQQIAIGYDYTVAAVPEPATYGMLLAGLGAVGAIARRRKQA
;
A
#
# COMPACT_ATOMS: atom_id res chain seq x y z
N MET A 1 -35.41 16.20 -21.77
CA MET A 1 -33.94 16.16 -21.99
C MET A 1 -33.41 14.98 -21.20
N LYS A 2 -32.72 14.08 -21.90
CA LYS A 2 -32.21 12.79 -21.38
C LYS A 2 -30.96 13.06 -20.54
N ASN A 3 -30.92 12.60 -19.29
CA ASN A 3 -29.67 12.39 -18.58
C ASN A 3 -29.51 10.89 -18.34
N ILE A 4 -28.67 10.28 -19.18
CA ILE A 4 -28.22 8.90 -19.08
C ILE A 4 -27.01 8.93 -18.12
N LEU A 5 -27.18 8.43 -16.90
CA LEU A 5 -26.06 8.06 -16.03
C LEU A 5 -25.52 6.71 -16.53
N SER A 6 -24.35 6.77 -17.14
CA SER A 6 -23.61 5.60 -17.62
C SER A 6 -22.90 4.94 -16.45
N THR A 7 -23.53 3.94 -15.83
CA THR A 7 -22.85 3.02 -14.91
C THR A 7 -22.07 2.02 -15.76
N ALA A 8 -20.77 2.21 -15.91
CA ALA A 8 -19.90 1.20 -16.49
C ALA A 8 -19.70 0.08 -15.46
N VAL A 9 -20.51 -0.97 -15.54
CA VAL A 9 -20.24 -2.25 -14.87
C VAL A 9 -19.16 -2.94 -15.68
N LEU A 10 -17.91 -2.86 -15.23
CA LEU A 10 -16.82 -3.65 -15.80
C LEU A 10 -17.07 -5.12 -15.46
N SER A 11 -17.59 -5.86 -16.44
CA SER A 11 -17.80 -7.31 -16.31
C SER A 11 -16.46 -8.00 -16.53
N ALA A 12 -15.77 -8.37 -15.45
CA ALA A 12 -14.61 -9.23 -15.53
C ALA A 12 -15.06 -10.65 -15.91
N VAL A 13 -14.89 -11.02 -17.18
CA VAL A 13 -15.00 -12.42 -17.62
C VAL A 13 -13.71 -13.12 -17.23
N THR A 14 -13.74 -13.89 -16.14
CA THR A 14 -12.62 -14.75 -15.75
C THR A 14 -12.66 -16.06 -16.55
N LEU A 15 -11.78 -16.18 -17.54
CA LEU A 15 -11.47 -17.44 -18.19
C LEU A 15 -10.31 -18.10 -17.43
N PHE A 16 -10.62 -18.97 -16.45
CA PHE A 16 -9.61 -19.76 -15.75
C PHE A 16 -9.14 -20.93 -16.63
N GLY A 17 -8.27 -20.63 -17.60
CA GLY A 17 -7.35 -21.63 -18.14
C GLY A 17 -6.22 -21.85 -17.15
N ALA A 18 -5.71 -23.09 -17.03
CA ALA A 18 -4.55 -23.37 -16.19
C ALA A 18 -3.32 -22.60 -16.69
N GLN A 19 -3.11 -21.40 -16.15
CA GLN A 19 -1.89 -20.63 -16.31
C GLN A 19 -0.90 -21.12 -15.25
N SER A 20 0.30 -21.47 -15.69
CA SER A 20 1.46 -21.67 -14.82
C SER A 20 1.62 -20.46 -13.89
N ALA A 21 1.81 -20.69 -12.59
CA ALA A 21 2.11 -19.62 -11.63
C ALA A 21 3.24 -18.75 -12.18
N MET A 22 2.99 -17.46 -12.37
CA MET A 22 4.07 -16.53 -12.70
C MET A 22 4.94 -16.34 -11.46
N ALA A 23 6.25 -16.28 -11.69
CA ALA A 23 7.22 -15.83 -10.69
C ALA A 23 6.94 -14.38 -10.28
N ASP A 24 7.54 -13.96 -9.16
CA ASP A 24 7.66 -12.57 -8.72
C ASP A 24 7.84 -11.61 -9.89
N VAL A 25 6.99 -10.57 -9.93
CA VAL A 25 6.98 -9.59 -11.01
C VAL A 25 7.48 -8.25 -10.49
N THR A 26 8.30 -7.57 -11.27
CA THR A 26 8.79 -6.21 -10.97
C THR A 26 8.41 -5.27 -12.09
N VAL A 27 7.92 -4.09 -11.73
CA VAL A 27 7.65 -3.00 -12.66
C VAL A 27 8.33 -1.71 -12.22
N SER A 28 8.53 -0.83 -13.20
CA SER A 28 9.12 0.48 -13.00
C SER A 28 8.34 1.51 -13.81
N GLY A 29 8.18 2.70 -13.23
CA GLY A 29 7.75 3.92 -13.90
C GLY A 29 8.74 5.05 -13.64
N ASP A 30 8.27 6.28 -13.82
CA ASP A 30 8.99 7.53 -13.64
C ASP A 30 9.29 7.78 -12.15
N TYR A 31 8.34 7.48 -11.27
CA TYR A 31 8.44 7.73 -9.83
C TYR A 31 8.61 6.47 -8.99
N LEU A 32 8.02 5.34 -9.38
CA LEU A 32 8.01 4.14 -8.56
C LEU A 32 8.59 2.92 -9.28
N LYS A 33 9.29 2.10 -8.51
CA LYS A 33 9.65 0.74 -8.88
C LYS A 33 9.32 -0.18 -7.71
N PHE A 34 8.52 -1.21 -7.99
CA PHE A 34 8.07 -2.14 -6.96
C PHE A 34 7.81 -3.53 -7.54
N GLY A 35 7.75 -4.50 -6.64
CA GLY A 35 7.48 -5.89 -6.99
C GLY A 35 6.15 -6.37 -6.44
N VAL A 36 5.54 -7.36 -7.10
CA VAL A 36 4.39 -8.13 -6.62
C VAL A 36 4.76 -9.60 -6.60
N GLY A 37 4.66 -10.21 -5.43
CA GLY A 37 5.00 -11.62 -5.23
C GLY A 37 3.95 -12.56 -5.80
N ASP A 38 4.28 -13.85 -5.90
CA ASP A 38 3.32 -14.89 -6.29
C ASP A 38 2.12 -15.02 -5.32
N ASN A 39 2.31 -14.56 -4.08
CA ASN A 39 1.28 -14.47 -3.04
C ASN A 39 0.33 -13.27 -3.24
N GLY A 40 0.63 -12.34 -4.15
CA GLY A 40 -0.14 -11.13 -4.43
C GLY A 40 0.24 -9.90 -3.59
N ALA A 41 1.04 -10.05 -2.53
CA ALA A 41 1.52 -8.92 -1.74
C ALA A 41 2.64 -8.17 -2.48
N LEU A 42 2.91 -6.92 -2.06
CA LEU A 42 4.12 -6.23 -2.50
C LEU A 42 5.35 -7.01 -2.04
N ILE A 43 6.37 -7.09 -2.89
CA ILE A 43 7.62 -7.80 -2.57
C ILE A 43 8.38 -6.98 -1.52
N ASP A 44 8.45 -7.55 -0.32
CA ASP A 44 9.21 -7.07 0.83
C ASP A 44 10.45 -7.95 1.10
N PHE A 45 10.42 -9.23 0.75
CA PHE A 45 11.41 -10.21 1.18
C PHE A 45 12.80 -10.05 0.53
N GLY A 46 13.82 -9.94 1.39
CA GLY A 46 15.23 -9.88 1.03
C GLY A 46 16.13 -10.57 2.05
N LEU A 47 15.84 -11.83 2.43
CA LEU A 47 16.76 -12.64 3.21
C LEU A 47 17.53 -13.59 2.29
N TYR A 48 18.87 -13.59 2.40
CA TYR A 48 19.79 -14.56 1.76
C TYR A 48 19.97 -14.49 0.23
N GLY A 49 20.03 -13.30 -0.37
CA GLY A 49 20.61 -13.12 -1.72
C GLY A 49 19.64 -13.30 -2.90
N TRP A 50 18.34 -13.19 -2.67
CA TRP A 50 17.33 -13.09 -3.74
C TRP A 50 17.14 -11.62 -4.18
N PRO A 51 16.79 -11.37 -5.46
CA PRO A 51 16.61 -10.01 -5.97
C PRO A 51 15.53 -9.27 -5.18
N VAL A 52 15.93 -8.13 -4.60
CA VAL A 52 15.07 -7.19 -3.89
C VAL A 52 14.55 -6.13 -4.85
N THR A 53 13.23 -6.00 -4.93
CA THR A 53 12.62 -4.86 -5.63
C THR A 53 12.15 -3.80 -4.65
N GLY A 54 11.55 -4.21 -3.52
CA GLY A 54 11.03 -3.30 -2.51
C GLY A 54 9.97 -2.35 -3.05
N LEU A 55 9.93 -1.16 -2.46
CA LEU A 55 9.17 -0.03 -2.98
C LEU A 55 10.10 1.17 -3.08
N GLN A 56 10.69 1.33 -4.26
CA GLN A 56 11.69 2.36 -4.55
C GLN A 56 11.02 3.61 -5.13
N PHE A 57 11.48 4.79 -4.71
CA PHE A 57 10.92 6.07 -5.13
C PHE A 57 11.96 7.02 -5.72
N ASP A 58 11.73 7.48 -6.94
CA ASP A 58 12.47 8.57 -7.57
C ASP A 58 11.64 9.87 -7.48
N PRO A 59 11.94 10.78 -6.53
CA PRO A 59 11.20 12.04 -6.39
C PRO A 59 11.38 12.98 -7.58
N SER A 60 12.37 12.74 -8.44
CA SER A 60 12.62 13.56 -9.64
C SER A 60 11.79 13.13 -10.85
N GLY A 61 11.13 11.98 -10.80
CA GLY A 61 10.30 11.48 -11.89
C GLY A 61 11.10 11.08 -13.14
N THR A 62 12.37 10.69 -12.98
CA THR A 62 13.24 10.32 -14.11
C THR A 62 13.31 8.82 -14.36
N GLY A 63 12.67 8.01 -13.50
CA GLY A 63 12.75 6.56 -13.51
C GLY A 63 14.13 6.03 -13.09
N ASN A 64 14.94 6.84 -12.42
CA ASN A 64 16.28 6.44 -11.99
C ASN A 64 16.27 5.94 -10.53
N PHE A 65 16.24 4.62 -10.38
CA PHE A 65 16.23 3.97 -9.08
C PHE A 65 17.61 3.60 -8.54
N SER A 66 18.69 4.04 -9.18
CA SER A 66 20.05 3.78 -8.68
C SER A 66 20.28 4.56 -7.39
N GLY A 67 20.21 3.87 -6.25
CA GLY A 67 20.34 4.49 -4.92
C GLY A 67 19.09 5.26 -4.50
N ALA A 68 17.95 4.99 -5.13
CA ALA A 68 16.68 5.54 -4.69
C ALA A 68 16.33 5.04 -3.28
N PRO A 69 15.66 5.87 -2.45
CA PRO A 69 15.08 5.44 -1.19
C PRO A 69 14.11 4.28 -1.42
N ASP A 70 14.07 3.36 -0.45
CA ASP A 70 13.18 2.21 -0.42
C ASP A 70 12.36 2.25 0.86
N PHE A 71 11.06 2.00 0.74
CA PHE A 71 10.11 2.05 1.84
C PHE A 71 9.88 0.69 2.49
N LEU A 72 10.24 -0.41 1.84
CA LEU A 72 9.85 -1.76 2.25
C LEU A 72 11.01 -2.71 2.54
N THR A 73 12.17 -2.56 1.86
CA THR A 73 13.29 -3.53 2.02
C THR A 73 14.27 -3.27 3.15
N PRO A 74 14.44 -2.06 3.70
CA PRO A 74 15.31 -1.91 4.86
C PRO A 74 14.78 -2.69 6.08
N GLY A 75 15.65 -2.89 7.07
CA GLY A 75 15.23 -3.41 8.37
C GLY A 75 14.68 -4.85 8.32
N THR A 76 13.46 -5.03 8.83
CA THR A 76 12.69 -6.27 8.76
C THR A 76 11.52 -6.05 7.82
N PRO A 77 11.70 -6.31 6.51
CA PRO A 77 10.70 -5.97 5.51
C PRO A 77 9.33 -6.53 5.79
N PHE A 78 8.31 -5.72 5.55
CA PHE A 78 6.95 -6.11 5.88
C PHE A 78 5.92 -5.40 5.00
N ALA A 79 5.30 -6.15 4.11
CA ALA A 79 4.04 -5.81 3.45
C ALA A 79 3.14 -7.04 3.48
N PHE A 80 1.85 -6.83 3.70
CA PHE A 80 0.94 -7.96 3.82
C PHE A 80 -0.48 -7.64 3.36
N PHE A 81 -1.21 -8.72 3.11
CA PHE A 81 -2.65 -8.70 3.28
C PHE A 81 -3.11 -9.97 3.97
N SER A 82 -4.22 -9.87 4.69
CA SER A 82 -4.76 -10.95 5.51
C SER A 82 -6.27 -11.07 5.38
N LEU A 83 -6.77 -12.27 5.64
CA LEU A 83 -8.19 -12.61 5.60
C LEU A 83 -8.59 -13.36 6.86
N GLY A 84 -9.72 -12.96 7.42
CA GLY A 84 -10.40 -13.66 8.49
C GLY A 84 -11.71 -14.25 7.98
N VAL A 85 -11.96 -15.55 8.21
CA VAL A 85 -13.25 -16.21 7.94
C VAL A 85 -13.56 -17.16 9.08
N ASN A 86 -14.78 -17.11 9.63
CA ASN A 86 -15.22 -17.97 10.73
C ASN A 86 -14.26 -17.98 11.94
N SER A 87 -13.58 -16.86 12.21
CA SER A 87 -12.54 -16.69 13.24
C SER A 87 -11.17 -17.31 12.92
N ALA A 88 -11.00 -17.93 11.76
CA ALA A 88 -9.69 -18.39 11.27
C ALA A 88 -9.02 -17.28 10.46
N VAL A 89 -7.71 -17.11 10.63
CA VAL A 89 -6.92 -16.06 9.97
C VAL A 89 -5.80 -16.67 9.13
N ALA A 90 -5.52 -16.05 7.99
CA ALA A 90 -4.31 -16.27 7.22
C ALA A 90 -3.78 -14.96 6.65
N THR A 91 -2.47 -14.87 6.47
CA THR A 91 -1.74 -13.67 6.02
C THR A 91 -0.76 -14.04 4.91
N ALA A 92 -0.86 -13.37 3.77
CA ALA A 92 0.13 -13.41 2.69
C ALA A 92 1.14 -12.27 2.88
N GLY A 93 2.42 -12.53 2.59
CA GLY A 93 3.53 -11.63 2.91
C GLY A 93 3.90 -11.67 4.40
N GLY A 94 4.16 -10.51 5.00
CA GLY A 94 4.34 -10.35 6.46
C GLY A 94 5.70 -10.82 6.98
N GLY A 95 6.79 -10.47 6.30
CA GLY A 95 8.16 -10.83 6.69
C GLY A 95 8.71 -12.12 6.08
N GLY A 96 8.00 -12.70 5.10
CA GLY A 96 8.47 -13.87 4.33
C GLY A 96 7.60 -14.20 3.12
N GLN A 97 8.06 -15.13 2.28
CA GLN A 97 7.32 -15.64 1.12
C GLN A 97 6.19 -16.61 1.55
N ASN A 98 5.22 -16.14 2.33
CA ASN A 98 4.05 -16.93 2.68
C ASN A 98 2.93 -16.72 1.65
N ASN A 99 2.33 -17.82 1.21
CA ASN A 99 1.22 -17.84 0.26
C ASN A 99 0.11 -18.79 0.74
N PRO A 100 -0.58 -18.47 1.86
CA PRO A 100 -1.57 -19.37 2.46
C PRO A 100 -2.87 -19.46 1.65
N PHE A 101 -3.03 -18.59 0.65
CA PHE A 101 -4.21 -18.53 -0.21
C PHE A 101 -4.05 -19.36 -1.49
N SER A 102 -2.88 -19.98 -1.66
CA SER A 102 -2.47 -20.58 -2.94
C SER A 102 -2.69 -19.62 -4.11
N SER A 103 -2.40 -18.34 -3.85
CA SER A 103 -2.53 -17.28 -4.85
C SER A 103 -1.53 -17.51 -5.97
N THR A 104 -1.87 -17.09 -7.17
CA THR A 104 -0.90 -16.94 -8.25
C THR A 104 -1.08 -15.58 -8.87
N THR A 105 0.02 -14.93 -9.24
CA THR A 105 -0.03 -13.80 -10.18
C THR A 105 -0.37 -14.36 -11.55
N ALA A 106 -1.65 -14.28 -11.91
CA ALA A 106 -2.20 -14.94 -13.08
C ALA A 106 -1.87 -14.17 -14.37
N THR A 107 -1.77 -12.84 -14.30
CA THR A 107 -1.52 -12.02 -15.49
C THR A 107 -0.84 -10.71 -15.13
N LEU A 108 0.22 -10.38 -15.87
CA LEU A 108 0.70 -9.01 -16.04
C LEU A 108 0.27 -8.55 -17.42
N SER A 109 -0.46 -7.44 -17.48
CA SER A 109 -0.69 -6.72 -18.73
C SER A 109 -0.15 -5.31 -18.64
N ASN A 110 0.31 -4.78 -19.76
CA ASN A 110 0.66 -3.38 -19.91
C ASN A 110 -0.20 -2.82 -21.05
N VAL A 111 -1.00 -1.81 -20.75
CA VAL A 111 -1.89 -1.14 -21.70
C VAL A 111 -1.49 0.33 -21.73
N GLY A 112 -0.73 0.73 -22.75
CA GLY A 112 -0.20 2.09 -22.84
C GLY A 112 0.86 2.33 -21.77
N THR A 113 0.56 3.17 -20.78
CA THR A 113 1.43 3.46 -19.63
C THR A 113 0.98 2.73 -18.35
N THR A 114 -0.10 1.95 -18.42
CA THR A 114 -0.68 1.33 -17.23
C THR A 114 -0.35 -0.16 -17.15
N TYR A 115 0.32 -0.54 -16.08
CA TYR A 115 0.45 -1.92 -15.65
C TYR A 115 -0.80 -2.36 -14.89
N VAL A 116 -1.29 -3.56 -15.21
CA VAL A 116 -2.37 -4.23 -14.49
C VAL A 116 -1.92 -5.64 -14.15
N PHE A 117 -1.91 -5.94 -12.85
CA PHE A 117 -1.62 -7.25 -12.29
C PHE A 117 -2.91 -7.83 -11.76
N THR A 118 -3.18 -9.09 -12.07
CA THR A 118 -4.26 -9.81 -11.40
C THR A 118 -3.69 -11.03 -10.70
N SER A 119 -3.90 -11.10 -9.39
CA SER A 119 -3.61 -12.25 -8.55
C SER A 119 -4.89 -12.76 -7.92
N GLY A 120 -4.87 -13.99 -7.42
CA GLY A 120 -6.06 -14.55 -6.79
C GLY A 120 -5.87 -16.00 -6.36
N GLY A 121 -6.65 -16.37 -5.35
CA GLY A 121 -6.55 -17.66 -4.70
C GLY A 121 -7.85 -18.04 -4.00
N THR A 122 -7.75 -18.92 -3.02
CA THR A 122 -8.89 -19.35 -2.22
C THR A 122 -8.53 -19.47 -0.75
N TYR A 123 -9.50 -19.18 0.12
CA TYR A 123 -9.34 -19.32 1.56
C TYR A 123 -10.67 -19.60 2.24
N ALA A 124 -10.78 -20.70 2.99
CA ALA A 124 -11.96 -21.02 3.80
C ALA A 124 -13.32 -20.88 3.07
N GLY A 125 -13.37 -21.23 1.77
CA GLY A 125 -14.57 -21.12 0.94
C GLY A 125 -14.76 -19.76 0.24
N LEU A 126 -13.91 -18.77 0.50
CA LEU A 126 -13.77 -17.57 -0.33
C LEU A 126 -12.91 -17.85 -1.54
N ASN A 127 -13.32 -17.29 -2.66
CA ASN A 127 -12.44 -17.00 -3.79
C ASN A 127 -11.99 -15.54 -3.71
N ILE A 128 -10.72 -15.29 -3.98
CA ILE A 128 -10.05 -14.01 -3.84
C ILE A 128 -9.56 -13.61 -5.22
N SER A 129 -9.85 -12.38 -5.64
CA SER A 129 -9.25 -11.74 -6.80
C SER A 129 -8.71 -10.39 -6.36
N GLN A 130 -7.44 -10.12 -6.63
CA GLN A 130 -6.81 -8.84 -6.38
C GLN A 130 -6.27 -8.30 -7.70
N THR A 131 -6.52 -7.02 -7.95
CA THR A 131 -6.02 -6.33 -9.13
C THR A 131 -5.20 -5.13 -8.67
N ILE A 132 -3.91 -5.10 -9.03
CA ILE A 132 -3.05 -3.96 -8.81
C ILE A 132 -2.96 -3.18 -10.12
N THR A 133 -3.18 -1.87 -10.08
CA THR A 133 -3.08 -0.96 -11.21
C THR A 133 -2.04 0.12 -10.92
N PHE A 134 -1.13 0.33 -11.87
CA PHE A 134 -0.05 1.30 -11.75
C PHE A 134 0.22 1.99 -13.09
N ASP A 135 0.04 3.31 -13.16
CA ASP A 135 0.46 4.12 -14.30
C ASP A 135 1.94 4.50 -14.13
N THR A 136 2.76 4.31 -15.17
CA THR A 136 4.20 4.57 -15.09
C THR A 136 4.53 6.01 -14.73
N ASN A 137 3.66 6.98 -14.99
CA ASN A 137 3.87 8.38 -14.63
C ASN A 137 3.36 8.74 -13.22
N SER A 138 2.89 7.77 -12.44
CA SER A 138 2.24 7.96 -11.14
C SER A 138 3.15 7.59 -9.97
N ASN A 139 2.88 8.18 -8.83
CA ASN A 139 3.40 7.83 -7.51
C ASN A 139 2.38 7.07 -6.64
N ILE A 140 1.34 6.52 -7.28
CA ILE A 140 0.23 5.81 -6.64
C ILE A 140 0.16 4.37 -7.16
N ILE A 141 0.07 3.42 -6.24
CA ILE A 141 -0.25 2.01 -6.51
C ILE A 141 -1.69 1.77 -6.07
N HIS A 142 -2.60 1.54 -7.01
CA HIS A 142 -4.00 1.25 -6.73
C HIS A 142 -4.23 -0.24 -6.60
N THR A 143 -4.95 -0.69 -5.59
CA THR A 143 -5.31 -2.10 -5.40
C THR A 143 -6.81 -2.26 -5.24
N ASP A 144 -7.44 -3.06 -6.11
CA ASP A 144 -8.80 -3.56 -5.95
C ASP A 144 -8.78 -5.00 -5.43
N VAL A 145 -9.71 -5.35 -4.55
CA VAL A 145 -9.92 -6.72 -4.07
C VAL A 145 -11.39 -7.10 -4.18
N VAL A 146 -11.65 -8.24 -4.79
CA VAL A 146 -12.97 -8.87 -4.84
C VAL A 146 -12.93 -10.21 -4.10
N LEU A 147 -13.79 -10.32 -3.09
CA LEU A 147 -14.01 -11.55 -2.33
C LEU A 147 -15.36 -12.13 -2.75
N THR A 148 -15.38 -13.41 -3.12
CA THR A 148 -16.62 -14.14 -3.44
C THR A 148 -16.77 -15.35 -2.55
N ASN A 149 -17.89 -15.47 -1.83
CA ASN A 149 -18.20 -16.71 -1.13
C ASN A 149 -18.62 -17.80 -2.15
N LYS A 150 -17.75 -18.79 -2.36
CA LYS A 150 -17.99 -19.95 -3.24
C LYS A 150 -18.31 -21.22 -2.45
N SER A 151 -18.43 -21.13 -1.13
CA SER A 151 -18.85 -22.25 -0.28
C SER A 151 -20.32 -22.62 -0.54
N ASN A 152 -20.78 -23.68 0.13
CA ASN A 152 -22.17 -24.13 0.05
C ASN A 152 -23.11 -23.44 1.05
N GLY A 153 -22.61 -22.50 1.87
CA GLY A 153 -23.39 -21.85 2.92
C GLY A 153 -22.97 -20.40 3.16
N VAL A 154 -23.43 -19.85 4.29
CA VAL A 154 -22.99 -18.53 4.78
C VAL A 154 -21.57 -18.68 5.35
N LEU A 155 -20.69 -17.76 5.00
CA LEU A 155 -19.42 -17.55 5.70
C LEU A 155 -19.63 -16.43 6.70
N SER A 156 -19.17 -16.62 7.93
CA SER A 156 -19.36 -15.67 9.00
C SER A 156 -18.09 -14.91 9.33
N ASN A 157 -18.24 -13.70 9.88
CA ASN A 157 -17.13 -12.86 10.33
C ASN A 157 -16.03 -12.70 9.27
N VAL A 158 -16.40 -12.37 8.03
CA VAL A 158 -15.43 -12.11 6.97
C VAL A 158 -14.78 -10.75 7.22
N THR A 159 -13.45 -10.74 7.23
CA THR A 159 -12.62 -9.54 7.41
C THR A 159 -11.43 -9.59 6.47
N TYR A 160 -10.90 -8.42 6.12
CA TYR A 160 -9.70 -8.24 5.31
C TYR A 160 -8.83 -7.17 5.94
N ALA A 161 -7.50 -7.28 5.84
CA ALA A 161 -6.62 -6.17 6.12
C ALA A 161 -5.45 -6.15 5.14
N ALA A 162 -4.89 -4.96 4.91
CA ALA A 162 -3.64 -4.76 4.21
C ALA A 162 -2.80 -3.73 4.97
N GLY A 163 -1.49 -3.86 4.89
CA GLY A 163 -0.57 -2.96 5.58
C GLY A 163 0.87 -3.16 5.16
N LEU A 164 1.72 -2.25 5.65
CA LEU A 164 3.16 -2.34 5.51
C LEU A 164 3.88 -1.72 6.71
N ASP A 165 5.15 -2.07 6.88
CA ASP A 165 6.08 -1.35 7.71
C ASP A 165 6.96 -0.41 6.87
N PRO A 166 6.81 0.91 7.02
CA PRO A 166 7.47 1.90 6.20
C PRO A 166 8.82 2.33 6.79
N ASP A 167 9.87 2.17 5.99
CA ASP A 167 11.27 2.23 6.44
C ASP A 167 12.14 3.26 5.66
N GLN A 168 11.50 4.29 5.10
CA GLN A 168 12.11 5.21 4.12
C GLN A 168 13.33 6.01 4.61
N ASP A 169 13.51 6.17 5.92
CA ASP A 169 14.67 6.87 6.52
C ASP A 169 15.81 5.90 6.90
N ALA A 170 15.66 4.59 6.67
CA ALA A 170 16.64 3.61 7.14
C ALA A 170 18.01 3.77 6.48
N THR A 171 18.04 4.27 5.24
CA THR A 171 19.28 4.53 4.50
C THR A 171 20.02 5.78 5.00
N CYS A 172 19.32 6.74 5.61
CA CYS A 172 19.97 7.89 6.25
C CYS A 172 20.39 7.56 7.68
N CYS A 173 19.49 6.96 8.47
CA CYS A 173 19.56 7.14 9.91
C CYS A 173 18.59 6.37 10.82
N THR A 174 17.36 6.02 10.41
CA THR A 174 16.37 5.44 11.34
C THR A 174 15.32 4.60 10.64
N TYR A 175 14.80 3.58 11.32
CA TYR A 175 13.62 2.81 10.90
C TYR A 175 12.31 3.50 11.33
N SER A 176 12.35 4.27 12.42
CA SER A 176 11.15 4.95 12.92
C SER A 176 10.62 6.06 12.00
N THR A 177 9.30 6.15 11.95
CA THR A 177 8.54 7.14 11.18
C THR A 177 7.66 8.01 12.08
N ILE A 178 7.27 9.18 11.58
CA ILE A 178 6.18 9.99 12.13
C ILE A 178 4.88 9.48 11.52
N ASN A 179 4.07 8.80 12.33
CA ASN A 179 2.85 8.17 11.86
C ASN A 179 1.63 9.03 12.19
N THR A 180 0.66 9.09 11.29
CA THR A 180 -0.56 9.86 11.49
C THR A 180 -1.75 9.17 10.86
N ILE A 181 -2.82 9.02 11.64
CA ILE A 181 -4.13 8.61 11.13
C ILE A 181 -4.84 9.86 10.58
N GLY A 182 -5.02 9.91 9.27
CA GLY A 182 -5.70 11.01 8.56
C GLY A 182 -7.23 10.89 8.58
N GLY A 183 -7.76 9.68 8.76
CA GLY A 183 -9.21 9.45 8.79
C GLY A 183 -9.62 8.02 9.12
N GLN A 184 -10.93 7.80 9.24
CA GLN A 184 -11.55 6.50 9.51
C GLN A 184 -12.78 6.28 8.62
N GLY A 185 -13.25 5.04 8.52
CA GLY A 185 -14.44 4.69 7.74
C GLY A 185 -14.19 4.77 6.23
N MET A 186 -15.11 5.39 5.49
CA MET A 186 -14.97 5.51 4.03
C MET A 186 -13.81 6.43 3.62
N GLY A 187 -13.40 7.36 4.48
CA GLY A 187 -12.21 8.20 4.29
C GLY A 187 -11.05 7.76 5.19
N ALA A 188 -10.93 6.44 5.43
CA ALA A 188 -9.84 5.91 6.23
C ALA A 188 -8.50 6.19 5.55
N GLU A 189 -7.55 6.73 6.31
CA GLU A 189 -6.24 7.11 5.81
C GLU A 189 -5.22 7.01 6.94
N VAL A 190 -4.03 6.48 6.63
CA VAL A 190 -2.88 6.46 7.54
C VAL A 190 -1.59 6.72 6.77
N THR A 191 -0.74 7.58 7.32
CA THR A 191 0.50 8.03 6.70
C THR A 191 1.67 7.75 7.62
N ALA A 192 2.78 7.32 7.03
CA ALA A 192 4.10 7.34 7.64
C ALA A 192 5.00 8.36 6.95
N LEU A 193 5.62 9.24 7.73
CA LEU A 193 6.52 10.29 7.27
C LEU A 193 7.93 10.07 7.83
N GLY A 194 8.93 10.07 6.95
CA GLY A 194 10.34 10.08 7.31
C GLY A 194 10.70 11.44 7.88
N ALA A 195 11.10 11.48 9.16
CA ALA A 195 11.44 12.71 9.85
C ALA A 195 12.68 13.41 9.25
N TYR A 196 13.55 12.65 8.57
CA TYR A 196 14.82 13.15 8.04
C TYR A 196 14.77 13.38 6.54
N THR A 197 14.19 12.47 5.76
CA THR A 197 14.11 12.62 4.31
C THR A 197 12.88 13.42 3.86
N GLY A 198 11.87 13.57 4.72
CA GLY A 198 10.58 14.14 4.34
C GLY A 198 9.77 13.24 3.39
N LEU A 199 10.22 12.02 3.14
CA LEU A 199 9.52 11.05 2.31
C LEU A 199 8.33 10.47 3.08
N SER A 200 7.22 10.26 2.40
CA SER A 200 6.00 9.74 3.01
C SER A 200 5.37 8.66 2.17
N ILE A 201 4.72 7.73 2.85
CA ILE A 201 3.79 6.78 2.25
C ILE A 201 2.47 6.83 2.99
N THR A 202 1.39 6.93 2.22
CA THR A 202 0.02 6.98 2.73
C THR A 202 -0.77 5.81 2.18
N MET A 203 -1.48 5.11 3.07
CA MET A 203 -2.54 4.18 2.71
C MET A 203 -3.89 4.88 2.80
N SER A 204 -4.64 4.95 1.70
CA SER A 204 -5.97 5.57 1.66
C SER A 204 -7.01 4.57 1.18
N ASN A 205 -8.12 4.46 1.88
CA ASN A 205 -9.27 3.68 1.43
C ASN A 205 -9.95 4.40 0.25
N THR A 206 -10.15 3.69 -0.85
CA THR A 206 -10.79 4.22 -2.06
C THR A 206 -12.15 3.58 -2.33
N SER A 207 -12.58 2.66 -1.46
CA SER A 207 -13.85 1.95 -1.60
C SER A 207 -15.02 2.64 -0.92
N GLY A 208 -16.23 2.18 -1.26
CA GLY A 208 -17.45 2.52 -0.51
C GLY A 208 -17.60 1.81 0.83
N TRP A 209 -16.64 0.94 1.23
CA TRP A 209 -16.67 0.25 2.51
C TRP A 209 -15.97 1.06 3.59
N ALA A 210 -16.48 0.98 4.82
CA ALA A 210 -15.77 1.54 5.97
C ALA A 210 -14.54 0.68 6.29
N ALA A 211 -13.38 1.33 6.43
CA ALA A 211 -12.15 0.72 6.92
C ALA A 211 -11.73 1.36 8.25
N VAL A 212 -10.87 0.65 8.97
CA VAL A 212 -10.18 1.13 10.17
C VAL A 212 -8.73 1.37 9.81
N ALA A 213 -8.27 2.61 9.88
CA ALA A 213 -6.87 2.97 9.73
C ALA A 213 -6.16 2.82 11.07
N SER A 214 -4.99 2.18 11.09
CA SER A 214 -4.25 1.87 12.32
C SER A 214 -2.73 2.02 12.16
N ILE A 215 -2.07 2.31 13.28
CA ILE A 215 -0.63 2.31 13.50
C ILE A 215 -0.33 1.29 14.60
N SER A 216 0.40 0.23 14.29
CA SER A 216 0.55 -0.93 15.17
C SER A 216 1.95 -1.55 15.09
N GLY A 217 2.34 -2.32 16.10
CA GLY A 217 3.60 -3.08 16.08
C GLY A 217 3.43 -4.45 15.44
N TRP A 218 3.72 -4.57 14.14
CA TRP A 218 3.71 -5.83 13.37
C TRP A 218 2.40 -6.63 13.37
N GLU A 219 1.27 -5.99 13.67
CA GLU A 219 -0.02 -6.67 13.68
C GLU A 219 -0.49 -6.92 12.23
N THR A 220 -0.91 -8.15 11.95
CA THR A 220 -1.48 -8.55 10.64
C THR A 220 -2.86 -9.17 10.76
N ASN A 221 -3.35 -9.43 11.97
CA ASN A 221 -4.62 -10.07 12.21
C ASN A 221 -5.76 -9.14 11.77
N PRO A 222 -6.55 -9.51 10.76
CA PRO A 222 -7.59 -8.65 10.23
C PRO A 222 -8.74 -8.45 11.23
N TYR A 223 -8.94 -9.36 12.19
CA TYR A 223 -9.92 -9.17 13.26
C TYR A 223 -9.49 -8.09 14.25
N THR A 224 -8.18 -8.01 14.54
CA THR A 224 -7.61 -6.94 15.36
C THR A 224 -7.69 -5.61 14.62
N LEU A 225 -7.14 -5.57 13.40
CA LEU A 225 -7.02 -4.35 12.59
C LEU A 225 -8.35 -3.76 12.13
N SER A 226 -9.40 -4.56 11.97
CA SER A 226 -10.74 -4.08 11.63
C SER A 226 -11.66 -3.90 12.84
N GLY A 227 -11.21 -4.28 14.04
CA GLY A 227 -12.02 -4.30 15.26
C GLY A 227 -12.04 -2.96 16.00
N ALA A 228 -10.89 -2.29 16.07
CA ALA A 228 -10.73 -0.99 16.71
C ALA A 228 -9.50 -0.26 16.15
N VAL A 229 -9.50 1.07 16.27
CA VAL A 229 -8.33 1.88 15.94
C VAL A 229 -7.19 1.54 16.89
N ILE A 230 -6.02 1.23 16.32
CA ILE A 230 -4.76 1.11 17.06
C ILE A 230 -3.90 2.30 16.67
N ASP A 231 -3.34 2.98 17.67
CA ASP A 231 -2.46 4.13 17.45
C ASP A 231 -1.30 4.06 18.43
N TYR A 232 -0.17 3.50 17.97
CA TYR A 232 1.10 3.51 18.72
C TYR A 232 1.90 4.80 18.47
N GLY A 233 1.41 5.71 17.62
CA GLY A 233 2.08 6.96 17.28
C GLY A 233 3.40 6.76 16.53
N ASN A 234 4.35 7.66 16.79
CA ASN A 234 5.64 7.66 16.13
C ASN A 234 6.50 6.47 16.59
N GLY A 235 7.18 5.83 15.64
CA GLY A 235 7.98 4.66 15.91
C GLY A 235 8.24 3.84 14.66
N ASP A 236 8.95 2.74 14.85
CA ASP A 236 9.08 1.65 13.89
C ASP A 236 7.81 0.79 14.02
N ASN A 237 6.81 1.13 13.20
CA ASN A 237 5.44 0.66 13.32
C ASN A 237 4.82 0.47 11.93
N THR A 238 4.07 -0.61 11.81
CA THR A 238 3.21 -0.92 10.67
C THR A 238 2.04 0.07 10.58
N ILE A 239 1.77 0.55 9.37
CA ILE A 239 0.52 1.24 9.01
C ILE A 239 -0.41 0.27 8.26
N ALA A 240 -1.71 0.31 8.55
CA ALA A 240 -2.65 -0.64 7.97
C ALA A 240 -4.09 -0.10 7.82
N LEU A 241 -4.82 -0.72 6.90
CA LEU A 241 -6.28 -0.59 6.73
C LEU A 241 -6.95 -1.95 7.01
N GLY A 242 -7.90 -1.98 7.95
CA GLY A 242 -8.71 -3.15 8.28
C GLY A 242 -10.18 -3.00 7.89
N TYR A 243 -10.77 -4.01 7.29
CA TYR A 243 -12.14 -4.03 6.78
C TYR A 243 -12.94 -5.16 7.44
N LYS A 244 -14.11 -4.82 7.97
CA LYS A 244 -15.04 -5.78 8.57
C LYS A 244 -16.33 -5.87 7.78
N PHE A 245 -16.62 -7.05 7.24
CA PHE A 245 -17.78 -7.27 6.38
C PHE A 245 -18.93 -7.99 7.07
N GLY A 246 -18.63 -8.82 8.09
CA GLY A 246 -19.63 -9.65 8.74
C GLY A 246 -19.93 -10.92 7.93
N ASP A 247 -21.20 -11.27 7.81
CA ASP A 247 -21.61 -12.50 7.12
C ASP A 247 -21.71 -12.32 5.61
N MET A 248 -21.22 -13.30 4.86
CA MET A 248 -21.35 -13.38 3.40
C MET A 248 -22.21 -14.58 3.02
N ALA A 249 -23.35 -14.34 2.39
CA ALA A 249 -24.18 -15.40 1.81
C ALA A 249 -23.47 -16.11 0.65
N LYS A 250 -23.93 -17.32 0.30
CA LYS A 250 -23.40 -18.05 -0.87
C LYS A 250 -23.49 -17.18 -2.13
N ASN A 251 -22.41 -17.14 -2.89
CA ASN A 251 -22.21 -16.33 -4.10
C ASN A 251 -22.23 -14.81 -3.88
N GLN A 252 -22.33 -14.33 -2.64
CA GLN A 252 -22.18 -12.91 -2.36
C GLN A 252 -20.75 -12.46 -2.70
N GLN A 253 -20.67 -11.26 -3.26
CA GLN A 253 -19.42 -10.59 -3.58
C GLN A 253 -19.27 -9.34 -2.74
N ILE A 254 -18.03 -9.07 -2.35
CA ILE A 254 -17.60 -7.83 -1.72
C ILE A 254 -16.42 -7.32 -2.52
N ALA A 255 -16.44 -6.03 -2.85
CA ALA A 255 -15.35 -5.34 -3.52
C ALA A 255 -14.88 -4.18 -2.65
N ILE A 256 -13.57 -4.11 -2.43
CA ILE A 256 -12.88 -3.00 -1.77
C ILE A 256 -11.72 -2.53 -2.65
N GLY A 257 -11.16 -1.37 -2.30
CA GLY A 257 -10.02 -0.78 -2.95
C GLY A 257 -9.27 0.13 -1.99
N TYR A 258 -7.96 0.23 -2.19
CA TYR A 258 -7.08 1.11 -1.43
C TYR A 258 -5.85 1.49 -2.27
N ASP A 259 -5.26 2.63 -1.92
CA ASP A 259 -4.08 3.18 -2.57
C ASP A 259 -2.88 3.16 -1.63
N TYR A 260 -1.69 2.92 -2.19
CA TYR A 260 -0.42 3.38 -1.62
C TYR A 260 0.04 4.61 -2.38
N THR A 261 0.10 5.77 -1.72
CA THR A 261 0.62 7.01 -2.31
C THR A 261 1.96 7.35 -1.70
N VAL A 262 2.99 7.45 -2.52
CA VAL A 262 4.34 7.81 -2.09
C VAL A 262 4.64 9.25 -2.49
N ALA A 263 5.13 10.08 -1.58
CA ALA A 263 5.45 11.47 -1.89
C ALA A 263 6.70 11.95 -1.16
N ALA A 264 7.44 12.84 -1.80
CA ALA A 264 8.33 13.73 -1.07
C ALA A 264 7.49 14.89 -0.53
N VAL A 265 7.45 15.08 0.79
CA VAL A 265 7.00 16.34 1.36
C VAL A 265 8.05 17.37 0.96
N PRO A 266 7.70 18.42 0.20
CA PRO A 266 8.64 19.49 -0.11
C PRO A 266 9.20 20.00 1.21
N GLU A 267 10.53 20.07 1.35
CA GLU A 267 11.14 20.62 2.56
C GLU A 267 10.41 21.92 2.91
N PRO A 268 10.06 22.14 4.19
CA PRO A 268 9.28 23.30 4.55
C PRO A 268 9.96 24.54 3.98
N ALA A 269 9.19 25.36 3.25
CA ALA A 269 9.63 26.66 2.76
C ALA A 269 10.29 27.50 3.87
N THR A 270 10.10 27.13 5.14
CA THR A 270 10.87 27.52 6.32
C THR A 270 12.38 27.64 6.11
N TYR A 271 13.08 26.73 5.42
CA TYR A 271 14.53 26.92 5.18
C TYR A 271 14.80 28.06 4.18
N GLY A 272 14.03 28.13 3.10
CA GLY A 272 14.07 29.25 2.16
C GLY A 272 13.71 30.58 2.82
N MET A 273 12.72 30.58 3.70
CA MET A 273 12.26 31.73 4.47
C MET A 273 13.22 32.12 5.59
N LEU A 274 13.90 31.15 6.22
CA LEU A 274 14.96 31.39 7.20
C LEU A 274 16.18 32.02 6.51
N LEU A 275 16.62 31.47 5.37
CA LEU A 275 17.72 32.04 4.59
C LEU A 275 17.36 33.41 4.01
N ALA A 276 16.14 33.60 3.52
CA ALA A 276 15.66 34.90 3.09
C ALA A 276 15.59 35.89 4.26
N GLY A 277 15.11 35.44 5.43
CA GLY A 277 15.07 36.24 6.66
C GLY A 277 16.46 36.64 7.15
N LEU A 278 17.41 35.71 7.18
CA LEU A 278 18.81 35.97 7.52
C LEU A 278 19.49 36.88 6.49
N GLY A 279 19.19 36.70 5.21
CA GLY A 279 19.64 37.58 4.13
C GLY A 279 19.14 39.01 4.31
N ALA A 280 17.87 39.19 4.66
CA ALA A 280 17.28 40.50 4.93
C ALA A 280 17.92 41.18 6.17
N VAL A 281 18.12 40.44 7.26
CA VAL A 281 18.81 40.94 8.46
C VAL A 281 20.25 41.35 8.15
N GLY A 282 20.98 40.54 7.38
CA GLY A 282 22.34 40.83 6.93
C GLY A 282 22.41 42.10 6.07
N ALA A 283 21.46 42.30 5.15
CA ALA A 283 21.38 43.50 4.32
C ALA A 283 21.11 44.76 5.13
N ILE A 284 20.21 44.69 6.12
CA ILE A 284 19.91 45.81 7.03
C ILE A 284 21.13 46.16 7.89
N ALA A 285 21.81 45.15 8.46
CA ALA A 285 23.01 45.35 9.27
C ALA A 285 24.16 45.99 8.46
N ARG A 286 24.32 45.62 7.19
CA ARG A 286 25.31 46.23 6.28
C ARG A 286 25.01 47.70 6.02
N ARG A 287 23.75 48.07 5.76
CA ARG A 287 23.36 49.47 5.52
C ARG A 287 23.65 50.37 6.73
N ARG A 288 23.45 49.87 7.96
CA ARG A 288 23.73 50.62 9.19
C ARG A 288 25.22 50.86 9.46
N LYS A 289 26.13 50.09 8.86
CA LYS A 289 27.59 50.33 8.96
C LYS A 289 28.11 51.33 7.93
N GLN A 290 27.32 51.62 6.88
CA GLN A 290 27.72 52.51 5.78
C GLN A 290 27.12 53.92 5.89
N ALA A 291 26.23 54.13 6.86
CA ALA A 291 25.69 55.44 7.25
C ALA A 291 26.36 55.89 8.56
#